data_AF-A0A937QBZ4-F1
#
_entry.id   AF-A0A937QBZ4-F1
#
_cell.length_a   1.000
_cell.length_b   1.000
_cell.length_c   1.000
_cell.angle_alpha   90.00
_cell.angle_beta   90.00
_cell.angle_gamma   90.00
#
_symmetry.space_group_name_H-M   'P 1'
#
loop_
_entity.id
_entity.type
_entity.pdbx_description
1 polymer ?
#
loop_
_entity_poly.entity_id
_entity_poly.type
_entity_poly.pdbx_seq_one_letter_code
_entity_poly.pdbx_strand_id
1 'polypeptide(L)' 'MKSSHREGISIIIPTYNGGHIFSKCLEMIEQQDYVGRVQLIIVDSGSTDGTVE' A
#
# COMPACT_ATOMS: atom_id res chain seq x y z
N MET A 1 -14.80 29.57 -7.25
CA MET A 1 -14.36 28.64 -6.19
C MET A 1 -13.36 27.67 -6.83
N LYS A 2 -12.07 27.70 -6.45
CA LYS A 2 -11.10 26.72 -6.99
C LYS A 2 -11.44 25.36 -6.39
N SER A 3 -11.64 24.35 -7.24
CA SER A 3 -11.81 22.98 -6.78
C SER A 3 -10.52 22.54 -6.09
N SER A 4 -10.61 22.18 -4.81
CA SER A 4 -9.49 21.67 -4.01
C SER A 4 -9.17 20.23 -4.43
N HIS A 5 -8.66 20.03 -5.65
CA HIS A 5 -8.16 18.73 -6.07
C HIS A 5 -6.85 18.45 -5.32
N ARG A 6 -6.91 17.53 -4.35
CA ARG A 6 -5.70 16.94 -3.78
C ARG A 6 -5.12 15.98 -4.82
N GLU A 7 -3.82 16.10 -5.10
CA GLU A 7 -3.13 15.21 -6.05
C GLU A 7 -3.27 13.75 -5.58
N GLY A 8 -3.41 12.80 -6.51
CA GLY A 8 -3.43 11.38 -6.14
C GLY A 8 -2.04 10.91 -5.71
N ILE A 9 -1.98 9.93 -4.78
CA ILE A 9 -0.74 9.28 -4.36
C ILE A 9 -0.72 7.85 -4.91
N SER A 10 0.39 7.44 -5.50
CA SER A 10 0.67 6.03 -5.83
C SER A 10 1.74 5.49 -4.88
N ILE A 11 1.43 4.39 -4.20
CA ILE A 11 2.31 3.65 -3.30
C ILE A 11 2.67 2.35 -4.01
N ILE A 12 3.97 2.08 -4.17
CA ILE A 12 4.48 0.86 -4.81
C ILE A 12 5.31 0.11 -3.76
N ILE A 13 4.90 -1.12 -3.46
CA ILE A 13 5.57 -1.97 -2.47
C ILE A 13 6.15 -3.19 -3.18
N PRO A 14 7.47 -3.21 -3.45
CA PRO A 14 8.16 -4.46 -3.76
C PRO A 14 8.29 -5.29 -2.49
N THR A 15 7.98 -6.59 -2.57
CA THR A 15 8.09 -7.50 -1.43
C THR A 15 8.64 -8.86 -1.87
N TYR A 16 9.37 -9.50 -0.95
CA TYR A 16 9.82 -10.89 -1.05
C TYR A 16 9.97 -11.41 0.38
N ASN A 17 9.16 -12.41 0.74
CA ASN A 17 9.08 -12.97 2.07
C ASN A 17 8.91 -11.92 3.19
N GLY A 18 7.91 -11.05 3.02
CA GLY A 18 7.56 -10.03 4.02
C GLY A 18 6.71 -10.55 5.18
N GLY A 19 5.99 -11.66 4.99
CA GLY A 19 5.14 -12.32 5.98
C GLY A 19 4.29 -11.36 6.80
N HIS A 20 4.29 -11.53 8.12
CA HIS A 20 3.53 -10.71 9.06
C HIS A 20 3.86 -9.20 9.02
N ILE A 21 5.09 -8.83 8.63
CA ILE A 21 5.49 -7.42 8.53
C ILE A 21 4.75 -6.76 7.36
N PHE A 22 4.59 -7.50 6.26
CA PHE A 22 3.84 -7.03 5.10
C PHE A 22 2.37 -6.78 5.46
N SER A 23 1.72 -7.73 6.15
CA SER A 23 0.33 -7.56 6.63
C SER A 23 0.19 -6.32 7.52
N LYS A 24 1.09 -6.13 8.49
CA LYS A 24 1.10 -4.94 9.36
C LYS A 24 1.32 -3.64 8.58
N CYS A 25 2.15 -3.66 7.53
CA CYS A 25 2.37 -2.50 6.68
C CYS A 25 1.07 -2.09 5.97
N LEU A 26 0.32 -3.06 5.43
CA LEU A 26 -0.97 -2.81 4.80
C LEU A 26 -1.99 -2.24 5.76
N GLU A 27 -2.10 -2.79 6.98
CA GLU A 27 -2.97 -2.27 8.04
C GLU A 27 -2.65 -0.80 8.37
N MET A 28 -1.36 -0.45 8.43
CA MET A 28 -0.92 0.91 8.73
C MET A 28 -1.23 1.87 7.57
N ILE A 29 -1.10 1.41 6.32
CA ILE A 29 -1.46 2.21 5.13
C ILE A 29 -2.97 2.47 5.09
N GLU A 30 -3.79 1.50 5.47
CA GLU A 30 -5.26 1.64 5.53
C GLU A 30 -5.71 2.66 6.59
N GLN A 31 -4.95 2.81 7.68
CA GLN A 31 -5.27 3.71 8.79
C GLN A 31 -4.88 5.18 8.56
N GLN A 32 -4.34 5.52 7.38
CA GLN A 32 -3.95 6.90 7.08
C GLN A 32 -5.16 7.81 6.87
N ASP A 33 -5.05 9.09 7.27
CA ASP A 33 -6.11 10.10 7.15
C ASP A 33 -6.06 10.89 5.81
N TYR A 34 -5.38 10.32 4.80
CA TYR A 34 -5.24 10.95 3.49
C TYR A 34 -6.55 10.88 2.70
N VAL A 35 -7.23 12.02 2.56
CA VAL A 35 -8.53 12.11 1.87
C VAL A 35 -8.44 12.17 0.33
N GLY A 36 -7.23 12.16 -0.24
CA GLY A 36 -7.03 12.13 -1.69
C GLY A 36 -7.08 10.71 -2.25
N ARG A 37 -7.06 10.57 -3.58
CA ARG A 37 -7.02 9.24 -4.23
C ARG A 37 -5.70 8.55 -3.90
N VAL A 38 -5.79 7.30 -3.44
CA VAL A 38 -4.62 6.42 -3.25
C VAL A 38 -4.69 5.27 -4.25
N GLN A 39 -3.56 4.95 -4.86
CA GLN A 39 -3.34 3.73 -5.62
C GLN A 39 -2.26 2.93 -4.91
N LEU A 40 -2.54 1.68 -4.56
CA LEU A 40 -1.57 0.76 -3.99
C LEU A 40 -1.24 -0.33 -5.01
N ILE A 41 0.04 -0.50 -5.34
CA ILE A 41 0.55 -1.53 -6.24
C ILE A 41 1.55 -2.38 -5.44
N ILE A 42 1.28 -3.67 -5.34
CA ILE A 42 2.16 -4.64 -4.69
C ILE A 42 2.87 -5.44 -5.78
N VAL A 43 4.20 -5.52 -5.69
CA VAL A 43 5.03 -6.32 -6.60
C VAL A 43 5.69 -7.41 -5.78
N ASP A 44 5.06 -8.59 -5.75
CA ASP A 44 5.62 -9.78 -5.13
C ASP A 44 6.69 -10.42 -6.03
N SER A 45 7.85 -10.74 -5.46
CA SER A 45 8.97 -11.37 -6.17
C SER A 45 9.04 -12.89 -5.98
N GLY A 46 7.88 -13.54 -5.79
CA GLY A 46 7.78 -14.99 -5.62
C GLY A 46 7.92 -15.43 -4.17
N SER A 47 7.21 -14.77 -3.25
CA SER A 47 7.25 -15.11 -1.83
C SER A 47 6.73 -16.53 -1.56
N THR A 48 7.29 -17.20 -0.55
CA THR A 48 6.94 -18.57 -0.15
C THR A 48 6.62 -18.70 1.34
N ASP A 49 6.40 -17.58 2.03
CA ASP A 49 6.28 -17.48 3.49
C ASP A 49 4.90 -16.99 3.96
N GLY A 50 3.91 -17.02 3.07
CA GLY A 50 2.56 -16.51 3.33
C GLY A 50 2.38 -15.01 3.11
N THR A 51 3.34 -14.30 2.53
CA THR A 51 3.19 -12.87 2.16
C THR A 51 1.96 -12.57 1.27
N VAL A 52 1.53 -13.54 0.46
CA VAL A 52 0.46 -13.37 -0.56
C VAL A 52 -0.92 -13.86 -0.04
N GLU A 53 -0.97 -14.44 1.16
CA GLU A 53 -2.19 -15.01 1.79
C GLU A 53 -2.94 -13.97 2.62
#